data_AF-A0A2P5DTF8-F1
#
_entry.id   AF-A0A2P5DTF8-F1
#
_cell.length_a   1.000
_cell.length_b   1.000
_cell.length_c   1.000
_cell.angle_alpha   90.00
_cell.angle_beta   90.00
_cell.angle_gamma   90.00
#
_symmetry.space_group_name_H-M   'P 1'
#
loop_
_entity.id
_entity.type
_entity.pdbx_description
1 polymer ?
#
loop_
_entity_poly.entity_id
_entity_poly.type
_entity_poly.pdbx_seq_one_letter_code
_entity_poly.pdbx_strand_id
1 'polypeptide(L)'
;MGMGETEQGEADKVGGCGGEEEEEEEEEEAVDCFYVLPEGCIANIVSLTSPRDACRLCLVSSVFRSAAESDTVWERFLPPQCLSVLDLRSRGPRPSKKDLYFSLCNQPLLIDEGKKSFSLEKATGKKCYMLSARTLSIVWGDTPTYWRWIPLPEARFDDVAELIGVCWFEVRGKIDIRMLSPSTLYTANLVFKLTGAYGFEHQPVDARVGLVGGETSTRVVYLDTERGRRQRFQIVPRLPGLFFRNRAFQVYETSPPREVDNTYNGHEHPKERGDGWIEVELGEFYYDGRQEGELEVSVLEVSGGNWKGGLIVQGIEIRPKKV
;
A
#
# COMPACT_ATOMS: atom_id res chain seq x y z
N MET A 1 -12.18 -96.64 -27.23
CA MET A 1 -13.49 -96.01 -26.97
C MET A 1 -14.07 -96.63 -25.71
N GLY A 2 -14.28 -95.81 -24.68
CA GLY A 2 -15.31 -96.04 -23.65
C GLY A 2 -14.99 -96.95 -22.47
N MET A 3 -14.25 -96.42 -21.49
CA MET A 3 -14.49 -96.62 -20.05
C MET A 3 -14.04 -95.28 -19.42
N GLY A 4 -14.83 -94.47 -18.71
CA GLY A 4 -15.95 -94.78 -17.84
C GLY A 4 -15.48 -94.48 -16.41
N GLU A 5 -15.25 -93.20 -16.11
CA GLU A 5 -14.96 -92.75 -14.74
C GLU A 5 -16.13 -91.92 -14.22
N THR A 6 -16.72 -92.40 -13.13
CA THR A 6 -17.41 -91.61 -12.12
C THR A 6 -16.79 -92.01 -10.80
N GLU A 7 -16.17 -91.07 -10.09
CA GLU A 7 -16.22 -91.06 -8.63
C GLU A 7 -16.00 -89.65 -8.09
N GLN A 8 -16.90 -89.28 -7.19
CA GLN A 8 -16.91 -88.08 -6.36
C GLN A 8 -15.87 -88.22 -5.24
N GLY A 9 -15.33 -87.11 -4.76
CA GLY A 9 -14.50 -87.13 -3.54
C GLY A 9 -14.06 -85.75 -3.09
N GLU A 10 -14.64 -85.32 -1.98
CA GLU A 10 -14.56 -84.01 -1.33
C GLU A 10 -13.28 -83.82 -0.49
N ALA A 11 -12.83 -82.55 -0.44
CA ALA A 11 -12.01 -81.83 0.54
C ALA A 11 -10.80 -82.50 1.22
N ASP A 12 -9.64 -81.84 1.13
CA ASP A 12 -8.89 -81.53 2.36
C ASP A 12 -7.97 -80.30 2.26
N LYS A 13 -7.67 -79.77 3.45
CA LYS A 13 -7.18 -78.44 3.82
C LYS A 13 -5.65 -78.27 3.74
N VAL A 14 -5.25 -76.99 3.60
CA VAL A 14 -4.05 -76.33 4.18
C VAL A 14 -2.70 -76.55 3.50
N GLY A 15 -2.05 -75.43 3.16
CA GLY A 15 -0.62 -75.36 2.87
C GLY A 15 -0.26 -74.04 2.20
N GLY A 16 -0.12 -72.96 2.99
CA GLY A 16 0.42 -71.71 2.50
C GLY A 16 1.91 -71.84 2.16
N CYS A 17 2.36 -71.07 1.18
CA CYS A 17 3.71 -70.54 1.12
C CYS A 17 3.64 -69.26 0.31
N GLY A 18 3.81 -68.11 0.99
CA GLY A 18 3.91 -66.81 0.36
C GLY A 18 5.19 -66.76 -0.47
N GLY A 19 5.05 -66.44 -1.75
CA GLY A 19 6.09 -65.73 -2.46
C GLY A 19 5.90 -64.27 -2.13
N GLU A 20 6.78 -63.72 -1.30
CA GLU A 20 6.99 -62.29 -1.22
C GLU A 20 7.60 -61.89 -2.57
N GLU A 21 6.77 -61.34 -3.45
CA GLU A 21 7.25 -60.51 -4.54
C GLU A 21 7.81 -59.25 -3.86
N GLU A 22 9.12 -59.22 -3.66
CA GLU A 22 9.85 -57.98 -3.37
C GLU A 22 9.69 -57.07 -4.59
N GLU A 23 8.62 -56.27 -4.58
CA GLU A 23 8.59 -55.02 -5.32
C GLU A 23 9.70 -54.17 -4.71
N GLU A 24 10.86 -54.14 -5.38
CA GLU A 24 11.85 -53.07 -5.20
C GLU A 24 11.15 -51.77 -5.59
N GLU A 25 10.50 -51.13 -4.61
CA GLU A 25 10.18 -49.71 -4.67
C GLU A 25 11.54 -49.00 -4.82
N GLU A 26 11.90 -48.65 -6.05
CA GLU A 26 12.85 -47.57 -6.30
C GLU A 26 12.24 -46.33 -5.65
N GLU A 27 12.57 -46.10 -4.38
CA GLU A 27 12.57 -44.76 -3.83
C GLU A 27 13.52 -43.95 -4.72
N GLU A 28 12.97 -43.27 -5.73
CA GLU A 28 13.56 -42.05 -6.24
C GLU A 28 13.66 -41.12 -5.02
N GLU A 29 14.74 -41.25 -4.25
CA GLU A 29 15.19 -40.20 -3.36
C GLU A 29 15.19 -38.96 -4.23
N ALA A 30 14.26 -38.04 -3.97
CA ALA A 30 14.25 -36.74 -4.57
C ALA A 30 15.56 -36.07 -4.14
N VAL A 31 16.63 -36.31 -4.90
CA VAL A 31 17.94 -35.73 -4.69
C VAL A 31 17.67 -34.24 -4.72
N ASP A 32 17.83 -33.58 -3.57
CA ASP A 32 17.55 -32.16 -3.41
C ASP A 32 18.53 -31.41 -4.34
N CYS A 33 18.07 -31.21 -5.58
CA CYS A 33 18.86 -30.82 -6.74
C CYS A 33 19.51 -29.45 -6.55
N PHE A 34 19.05 -28.68 -5.56
CA PHE A 34 19.60 -27.37 -5.24
C PHE A 34 20.98 -27.42 -4.62
N TYR A 35 21.37 -28.51 -3.94
CA TYR A 35 22.74 -28.65 -3.41
C TYR A 35 23.80 -28.93 -4.48
N VAL A 36 23.39 -29.31 -5.69
CA VAL A 36 24.29 -29.55 -6.82
C VAL A 36 24.61 -28.25 -7.57
N LEU A 37 23.78 -27.21 -7.41
CA LEU A 37 23.97 -25.95 -8.11
C LEU A 37 25.09 -25.11 -7.48
N PRO A 38 26.02 -24.53 -8.28
CA PRO A 38 26.98 -23.56 -7.79
C PRO A 38 26.30 -22.35 -7.15
N GLU A 39 26.94 -21.74 -6.14
CA GLU A 39 26.42 -20.56 -5.44
C GLU A 39 26.04 -19.43 -6.41
N GLY A 40 26.82 -19.22 -7.47
CA GLY A 40 26.52 -18.21 -8.49
C GLY A 40 25.22 -18.46 -9.26
N CYS A 41 24.87 -19.73 -9.52
CA CYS A 41 23.59 -20.10 -10.14
C CYS A 41 22.42 -19.82 -9.18
N ILE A 42 22.59 -20.16 -7.90
CA ILE A 42 21.60 -19.88 -6.85
C ILE A 42 21.42 -18.36 -6.71
N ALA A 43 22.50 -17.59 -6.66
CA ALA A 43 22.45 -16.13 -6.59
C ALA A 43 21.71 -15.54 -7.81
N ASN A 44 21.98 -16.04 -9.01
CA ASN A 44 21.26 -15.59 -10.21
C ASN A 44 19.75 -15.89 -10.11
N ILE A 45 19.36 -17.09 -9.66
CA ILE A 45 17.95 -17.45 -9.43
C ILE A 45 17.33 -16.51 -8.40
N VAL A 46 17.97 -16.33 -7.25
CA VAL A 46 17.49 -15.45 -6.17
C VAL A 46 17.33 -14.01 -6.66
N SER A 47 18.24 -13.51 -7.51
CA SER A 47 18.18 -12.15 -8.07
C SER A 47 16.97 -11.88 -9.00
N LEU A 48 16.28 -12.94 -9.44
CA LEU A 48 15.06 -12.86 -10.24
C LEU A 48 13.78 -12.95 -9.39
N THR A 49 13.92 -13.17 -8.08
CA THR A 49 12.81 -13.21 -7.12
C THR A 49 12.56 -11.83 -6.48
N SER A 50 11.75 -11.76 -5.42
CA SER A 50 11.58 -10.53 -4.65
C SER A 50 12.63 -10.41 -3.52
N PRO A 51 12.95 -9.20 -3.04
CA PRO A 51 13.78 -8.99 -1.86
C PRO A 51 13.27 -9.75 -0.62
N ARG A 52 11.94 -9.89 -0.48
CA ARG A 52 11.30 -10.70 0.57
C ARG A 52 11.64 -12.18 0.43
N ASP A 53 11.60 -12.71 -0.78
CA ASP A 53 11.88 -14.12 -1.05
C ASP A 53 13.36 -14.41 -0.91
N ALA A 54 14.25 -13.51 -1.35
CA ALA A 54 15.68 -13.61 -1.07
C ALA A 54 15.96 -13.74 0.43
N CYS A 55 15.33 -12.89 1.26
CA CYS A 55 15.47 -12.97 2.72
C CYS A 55 14.92 -14.28 3.31
N ARG A 56 13.86 -14.86 2.73
CA ARG A 56 13.31 -16.15 3.17
C ARG A 56 14.22 -17.31 2.78
N LEU A 57 14.76 -17.27 1.55
CA LEU A 57 15.68 -18.27 1.04
C LEU A 57 16.99 -18.30 1.85
N CYS A 58 17.46 -17.17 2.39
CA CYS A 58 18.60 -17.12 3.33
C CYS A 58 18.47 -18.07 4.54
N LEU A 59 17.24 -18.46 4.90
CA LEU A 59 16.96 -19.29 6.07
C LEU A 59 16.97 -20.79 5.74
N VAL A 60 16.98 -21.17 4.46
CA VAL A 60 16.88 -22.58 4.01
C VAL A 60 18.18 -23.34 4.23
N SER A 61 19.32 -22.77 3.81
CA SER A 61 20.64 -23.40 3.98
C SER A 61 21.77 -22.37 4.03
N SER A 62 22.98 -22.78 4.38
CA SER A 62 24.18 -21.91 4.35
C SER A 62 24.53 -21.44 2.94
N VAL A 63 24.34 -22.28 1.92
CA VAL A 63 24.60 -21.93 0.52
C VAL A 63 23.59 -20.89 0.03
N PHE A 64 22.30 -21.08 0.32
CA PHE A 64 21.28 -20.06 0.02
C PHE A 64 21.52 -18.76 0.78
N ARG A 65 21.98 -18.83 2.03
CA ARG A 65 22.37 -17.64 2.80
C ARG A 65 23.48 -16.86 2.11
N SER A 66 24.59 -17.53 1.78
CA SER A 66 25.71 -16.89 1.08
C SER A 66 25.27 -16.26 -0.24
N ALA A 67 24.54 -17.02 -1.06
CA ALA A 67 24.03 -16.55 -2.35
C ALA A 67 23.09 -15.35 -2.22
N ALA A 68 22.12 -15.39 -1.30
CA ALA A 68 21.11 -14.35 -1.14
C ALA A 68 21.61 -13.10 -0.39
N GLU A 69 22.74 -13.19 0.32
CA GLU A 69 23.43 -12.03 0.90
C GLU A 69 24.44 -11.38 -0.04
N SER A 70 24.72 -12.00 -1.19
CA SER A 70 25.64 -11.47 -2.19
C SER A 70 25.17 -10.16 -2.82
N ASP A 71 26.12 -9.24 -3.01
CA ASP A 71 25.89 -7.95 -3.68
C ASP A 71 25.38 -8.11 -5.13
N THR A 72 25.66 -9.24 -5.81
CA THR A 72 25.15 -9.48 -7.16
C THR A 72 23.62 -9.61 -7.19
N VAL A 73 23.04 -10.15 -6.12
CA VAL A 73 21.58 -10.25 -5.95
C VAL A 73 20.99 -8.87 -5.71
N TRP A 74 21.53 -8.14 -4.73
CA TRP A 74 20.99 -6.85 -4.32
C TRP A 74 21.20 -5.74 -5.36
N GLU A 75 22.19 -5.87 -6.24
CA GLU A 75 22.34 -5.00 -7.42
C GLU A 75 21.13 -5.05 -8.34
N ARG A 76 20.50 -6.22 -8.49
CA ARG A 76 19.36 -6.41 -9.39
C ARG A 76 18.05 -5.91 -8.78
N PHE A 77 17.99 -5.84 -7.45
CA PHE A 77 16.86 -5.26 -6.71
C PHE A 77 16.93 -3.73 -6.62
N LEU A 78 18.11 -3.14 -6.78
CA LEU A 78 18.31 -1.69 -6.77
C LEU A 78 18.05 -1.10 -8.16
N PRO A 79 17.25 -0.04 -8.27
CA PRO A 79 17.12 0.69 -9.54
C PRO A 79 18.48 1.28 -9.96
N PRO A 80 18.90 1.14 -11.23
CA PRO A 80 20.22 1.61 -11.68
C PRO A 80 20.45 3.11 -11.41
N GLN A 81 19.40 3.92 -11.55
CA GLN A 81 19.48 5.36 -11.31
C GLN A 81 19.78 5.75 -9.85
N CYS A 82 19.61 4.83 -8.89
CA CYS A 82 19.85 5.12 -7.48
C CYS A 82 21.29 4.86 -7.07
N LEU A 83 22.04 4.03 -7.81
CA LEU A 83 23.41 3.67 -7.47
C LEU A 83 24.34 4.90 -7.46
N SER A 84 24.18 5.80 -8.44
CA SER A 84 24.99 7.03 -8.54
C SER A 84 24.70 8.06 -7.44
N VAL A 85 23.43 8.22 -7.07
CA VAL A 85 23.00 9.16 -6.02
C VAL A 85 23.42 8.66 -4.62
N LEU A 86 23.46 7.34 -4.44
CA LEU A 86 23.82 6.71 -3.17
C LEU A 86 25.33 6.64 -2.94
N ASP A 87 26.13 6.44 -4.00
CA ASP A 87 27.59 6.51 -3.91
C ASP A 87 28.03 7.90 -3.36
N LEU A 88 27.31 8.98 -3.69
CA LEU A 88 27.56 10.34 -3.16
C LEU A 88 27.22 10.52 -1.67
N ARG A 89 26.28 9.73 -1.11
CA ARG A 89 25.93 9.80 0.32
C ARG A 89 26.91 9.04 1.22
N SER A 90 27.80 8.23 0.64
CA SER A 90 28.75 7.43 1.41
C SER A 90 29.91 8.30 1.96
N ARG A 91 29.74 8.84 3.17
CA ARG A 91 30.85 9.44 3.97
C ARG A 91 31.51 8.37 4.86
N GLY A 92 31.86 7.21 4.30
CA GLY A 92 32.39 6.08 5.06
C GLY A 92 32.74 4.86 4.19
N PRO A 93 33.08 3.70 4.80
CA PRO A 93 33.32 2.47 4.05
C PRO A 93 32.10 2.12 3.20
N ARG A 94 32.35 1.56 2.00
CA ARG A 94 31.30 1.27 1.02
C ARG A 94 30.28 0.29 1.64
N PRO A 95 29.03 0.72 1.91
CA PRO A 95 28.01 -0.15 2.48
C PRO A 95 27.66 -1.27 1.49
N SER A 96 27.19 -2.41 2.00
CA SER A 96 26.69 -3.49 1.13
C SER A 96 25.49 -2.99 0.31
N LYS A 97 25.24 -3.59 -0.86
CA LYS A 97 24.06 -3.23 -1.67
C LYS A 97 22.76 -3.54 -0.95
N LYS A 98 22.77 -4.53 -0.06
CA LYS A 98 21.67 -4.85 0.87
C LYS A 98 21.39 -3.69 1.85
N ASP A 99 22.44 -3.14 2.46
CA ASP A 99 22.30 -2.01 3.39
C ASP A 99 21.79 -0.76 2.66
N LEU A 100 22.29 -0.52 1.44
CA LEU A 100 21.81 0.57 0.57
C LEU A 100 20.31 0.41 0.26
N TYR A 101 19.88 -0.80 -0.08
CA TYR A 101 18.47 -1.09 -0.33
C TYR A 101 17.60 -0.76 0.89
N PHE A 102 17.99 -1.22 2.09
CA PHE A 102 17.22 -0.93 3.30
C PHE A 102 17.29 0.54 3.70
N SER A 103 18.39 1.24 3.42
CA SER A 103 18.48 2.69 3.59
C SER A 103 17.44 3.40 2.70
N LEU A 104 17.28 3.01 1.43
CA LEU A 104 16.25 3.55 0.53
C LEU A 104 14.82 3.25 0.99
N CYS A 105 14.59 2.08 1.61
CA CYS A 105 13.28 1.74 2.15
C CYS A 105 12.91 2.60 3.37
N ASN A 106 13.89 2.87 4.24
CA ASN A 106 13.65 3.54 5.52
C ASN A 106 13.78 5.06 5.44
N GLN A 107 14.60 5.57 4.52
CA GLN A 107 14.92 6.99 4.38
C GLN A 107 14.66 7.45 2.94
N PRO A 108 13.50 8.06 2.66
CA PRO A 108 13.19 8.58 1.34
C PRO A 108 14.25 9.57 0.84
N LEU A 109 14.67 9.42 -0.41
CA LEU A 109 15.56 10.34 -1.10
C LEU A 109 14.76 11.51 -1.64
N LEU A 110 15.16 12.73 -1.29
CA LEU A 110 14.65 13.92 -1.95
C LEU A 110 15.31 14.05 -3.33
N ILE A 111 14.49 14.13 -4.37
CA ILE A 111 14.87 14.31 -5.77
C ILE A 111 14.18 15.55 -6.33
N ASP A 112 14.59 15.98 -7.52
CA ASP A 112 13.99 17.13 -8.21
C ASP A 112 14.04 18.40 -7.33
N GLU A 113 15.22 18.75 -6.81
CA GLU A 113 15.41 19.90 -5.92
C GLU A 113 14.55 19.85 -4.63
N GLY A 114 14.26 18.64 -4.13
CA GLY A 114 13.43 18.48 -2.94
C GLY A 114 11.93 18.49 -3.19
N LYS A 115 11.50 18.57 -4.46
CA LYS A 115 10.09 18.62 -4.84
C LYS A 115 9.41 17.25 -4.80
N LYS A 116 10.18 16.16 -4.90
CA LYS A 116 9.65 14.79 -4.84
C LYS A 116 10.50 13.95 -3.91
N SER A 117 9.90 12.97 -3.25
CA SER A 117 10.65 11.96 -2.49
C SER A 117 10.54 10.61 -3.16
N PHE A 118 11.63 9.85 -3.17
CA PHE A 118 11.74 8.51 -3.73
C PHE A 118 12.12 7.50 -2.64
N SER A 119 11.44 6.37 -2.61
CA SER A 119 11.80 5.23 -1.74
C SER A 119 11.43 3.91 -2.39
N LEU A 120 11.83 2.80 -1.78
CA LEU A 120 11.49 1.45 -2.24
C LEU A 120 10.53 0.76 -1.28
N GLU A 121 9.54 0.06 -1.83
CA GLU A 121 8.67 -0.83 -1.07
C GLU A 121 9.48 -2.05 -0.60
N LYS A 122 9.55 -2.24 0.72
CA LYS A 122 10.52 -3.15 1.35
C LYS A 122 10.44 -4.59 0.86
N ALA A 123 9.25 -5.10 0.58
CA ALA A 123 9.03 -6.50 0.25
C ALA A 123 9.32 -6.82 -1.22
N THR A 124 8.95 -5.89 -2.11
CA THR A 124 8.90 -6.10 -3.57
C THR A 124 10.00 -5.34 -4.31
N GLY A 125 10.62 -4.34 -3.69
CA GLY A 125 11.59 -3.44 -4.36
C GLY A 125 10.95 -2.50 -5.37
N LYS A 126 9.62 -2.40 -5.38
CA LYS A 126 8.89 -1.51 -6.29
C LYS A 126 9.03 -0.06 -5.84
N LYS A 127 9.08 0.85 -6.80
CA LYS A 127 9.34 2.27 -6.54
C LYS A 127 8.13 2.94 -5.89
N CYS A 128 8.39 3.76 -4.88
CA CYS A 128 7.43 4.64 -4.22
C CYS A 128 7.83 6.10 -4.45
N TYR A 129 6.85 6.96 -4.73
CA TYR A 129 7.06 8.38 -4.91
C TYR A 129 6.12 9.18 -4.02
N MET A 130 6.56 10.34 -3.54
CA MET A 130 5.68 11.35 -2.97
C MET A 130 5.94 12.68 -3.65
N LEU A 131 4.88 13.33 -4.08
CA LEU A 131 4.91 14.68 -4.63
C LEU A 131 4.73 15.66 -3.47
N SER A 132 5.65 16.60 -3.30
CA SER A 132 5.51 17.67 -2.30
C SER A 132 4.33 18.57 -2.63
N ALA A 133 3.74 19.21 -1.62
CA ALA A 133 2.71 20.23 -1.81
C ALA A 133 3.13 21.34 -2.80
N ARG A 134 4.43 21.71 -2.82
CA ARG A 134 5.00 22.69 -3.78
C ARG A 134 4.94 22.25 -5.24
N THR A 135 4.83 20.95 -5.51
CA THR A 135 4.71 20.40 -6.86
C THR A 135 3.26 20.23 -7.29
N LEU A 136 2.33 20.25 -6.33
CA LEU A 136 0.91 20.10 -6.61
C LEU A 136 0.36 21.39 -7.21
N SER A 137 -0.56 21.24 -8.16
CA SER A 137 -1.41 22.34 -8.60
C SER A 137 -2.51 22.53 -7.57
N ILE A 138 -2.38 23.57 -6.76
CA ILE A 138 -3.35 23.94 -5.73
C ILE A 138 -4.06 25.21 -6.20
N VAL A 139 -5.39 25.14 -6.34
CA VAL A 139 -6.18 26.31 -6.74
C VAL A 139 -6.09 27.37 -5.64
N TRP A 140 -5.69 28.58 -6.03
CA TRP A 140 -5.33 29.69 -5.14
C TRP A 140 -4.12 29.46 -4.22
N GLY A 141 -3.28 28.45 -4.48
CA GLY A 141 -2.12 28.12 -3.65
C GLY A 141 -1.09 29.25 -3.51
N ASP A 142 -1.00 30.13 -4.51
CA ASP A 142 -0.11 31.30 -4.50
C ASP A 142 -0.74 32.54 -3.86
N THR A 143 -1.98 32.45 -3.38
CA THR A 143 -2.70 33.57 -2.75
C THR A 143 -2.63 33.44 -1.23
N PRO A 144 -1.86 34.30 -0.53
CA PRO A 144 -1.62 34.19 0.92
C PRO A 144 -2.88 34.33 1.79
N THR A 145 -3.98 34.87 1.24
CA THR A 145 -5.28 34.96 1.91
C THR A 145 -5.93 33.59 2.11
N TYR A 146 -5.64 32.65 1.21
CA TYR A 146 -6.29 31.34 1.14
C TYR A 146 -5.37 30.22 1.56
N TRP A 147 -4.09 30.32 1.21
CA TRP A 147 -3.06 29.32 1.49
C TRP A 147 -1.82 29.96 2.07
N ARG A 148 -1.21 29.29 3.03
CA ARG A 148 0.07 29.67 3.62
C ARG A 148 1.06 28.53 3.42
N TRP A 149 2.27 28.88 3.00
CA TRP A 149 3.38 27.95 2.92
C TRP A 149 4.18 28.05 4.20
N ILE A 150 4.29 26.95 4.94
CA ILE A 150 4.96 26.91 6.24
C ILE A 150 6.05 25.85 6.25
N PRO A 151 7.21 26.13 6.87
CA PRO A 151 8.19 25.09 7.16
C PRO A 151 7.77 24.30 8.38
N LEU A 152 7.81 22.97 8.30
CA LEU A 152 7.55 22.08 9.42
C LEU A 152 8.72 21.11 9.60
N PRO A 153 9.40 21.10 10.75
CA PRO A 153 10.53 20.19 11.01
C PRO A 153 10.17 18.70 10.91
N GLU A 154 8.90 18.36 11.17
CA GLU A 154 8.37 16.99 11.10
C GLU A 154 7.93 16.60 9.67
N ALA A 155 7.96 17.54 8.71
CA ALA A 155 7.61 17.27 7.33
C ALA A 155 8.79 16.65 6.58
N ARG A 156 8.46 15.78 5.63
CA ARG A 156 9.40 15.21 4.64
C ARG A 156 9.97 16.27 3.69
N PHE A 157 9.27 17.38 3.49
CA PHE A 157 9.63 18.44 2.56
C PHE A 157 9.78 19.75 3.32
N ASP A 158 10.61 20.67 2.79
CA ASP A 158 10.93 21.94 3.44
C ASP A 158 9.68 22.79 3.69
N ASP A 159 8.75 22.80 2.72
CA ASP A 159 7.49 23.55 2.81
C ASP A 159 6.28 22.62 2.67
N VAL A 160 5.25 22.90 3.47
CA VAL A 160 3.91 22.31 3.36
C VAL A 160 2.87 23.41 3.12
N ALA A 161 1.72 23.03 2.57
CA ALA A 161 0.64 23.96 2.27
C ALA A 161 -0.44 23.92 3.36
N GLU A 162 -0.57 24.99 4.12
CA GLU A 162 -1.64 25.18 5.09
C GLU A 162 -2.80 25.95 4.45
N LEU A 163 -3.99 25.35 4.49
CA LEU A 163 -5.22 25.96 4.03
C LEU A 163 -5.79 26.88 5.12
N ILE A 164 -5.82 28.18 4.87
CA ILE A 164 -6.44 29.18 5.77
C ILE A 164 -7.96 29.09 5.66
N GLY A 165 -8.48 29.14 4.43
CA GLY A 165 -9.92 29.15 4.19
C GLY A 165 -10.27 29.26 2.71
N VAL A 166 -11.02 28.32 2.15
CA VAL A 166 -11.56 28.42 0.77
C VAL A 166 -12.97 27.84 0.68
N CYS A 167 -13.78 28.34 -0.26
CA CYS A 167 -15.03 27.69 -0.66
C CYS A 167 -14.84 26.70 -1.83
N TRP A 168 -13.82 26.92 -2.66
CA TRP A 168 -13.41 26.02 -3.75
C TRP A 168 -12.11 25.33 -3.38
N PHE A 169 -12.16 24.02 -3.10
CA PHE A 169 -10.99 23.24 -2.73
C PHE A 169 -10.61 22.30 -3.85
N GLU A 170 -9.38 22.42 -4.34
CA GLU A 170 -8.89 21.60 -5.43
C GLU A 170 -7.37 21.49 -5.39
N VAL A 171 -6.89 20.25 -5.30
CA VAL A 171 -5.48 19.89 -5.27
C VAL A 171 -5.24 18.81 -6.32
N ARG A 172 -4.31 19.03 -7.25
CA ARG A 172 -3.94 18.06 -8.29
C ARG A 172 -2.46 17.76 -8.28
N GLY A 173 -2.09 16.50 -8.43
CA GLY A 173 -0.73 16.04 -8.63
C GLY A 173 -0.59 15.29 -9.94
N LYS A 174 0.54 15.45 -10.62
CA LYS A 174 0.88 14.72 -11.83
C LYS A 174 2.23 14.04 -11.70
N ILE A 175 2.33 12.82 -12.20
CA ILE A 175 3.58 12.06 -12.25
C ILE A 175 3.66 11.25 -13.54
N ASP A 176 4.82 11.27 -14.19
CA ASP A 176 5.07 10.43 -15.36
C ASP A 176 5.08 8.94 -14.95
N ILE A 177 4.24 8.13 -15.58
CA ILE A 177 4.09 6.72 -15.23
C ILE A 177 5.35 5.89 -15.52
N ARG A 178 6.24 6.36 -16.40
CA ARG A 178 7.54 5.72 -16.67
C ARG A 178 8.48 5.78 -15.47
N MET A 179 8.21 6.68 -14.53
CA MET A 179 8.93 6.70 -13.24
C MET A 179 8.52 5.52 -12.37
N LEU A 180 7.29 5.03 -12.48
CA LEU A 180 6.74 3.91 -11.70
C LEU A 180 7.32 2.57 -12.15
N SER A 181 7.13 1.54 -11.33
CA SER A 181 7.51 0.17 -11.67
C SER A 181 6.39 -0.50 -12.49
N PRO A 182 6.71 -1.17 -13.61
CA PRO A 182 5.71 -1.84 -14.43
C PRO A 182 5.11 -3.06 -13.72
N SER A 183 3.98 -3.53 -14.26
CA SER A 183 3.17 -4.65 -13.74
C SER A 183 2.88 -4.50 -12.24
N THR A 184 2.46 -3.31 -11.84
CA THR A 184 2.27 -2.97 -10.43
C THR A 184 0.97 -2.18 -10.26
N LEU A 185 0.15 -2.61 -9.29
CA LEU A 185 -1.01 -1.87 -8.83
C LEU A 185 -0.54 -0.84 -7.80
N TYR A 186 -0.79 0.42 -8.07
CA TYR A 186 -0.46 1.56 -7.21
C TYR A 186 -1.70 2.09 -6.50
N THR A 187 -1.49 2.60 -5.29
CA THR A 187 -2.44 3.45 -4.56
C THR A 187 -1.88 4.86 -4.50
N ALA A 188 -2.73 5.85 -4.74
CA ALA A 188 -2.43 7.25 -4.46
C ALA A 188 -3.03 7.64 -3.11
N ASN A 189 -2.26 8.28 -2.24
CA ASN A 189 -2.69 8.65 -0.89
C ASN A 189 -2.41 10.13 -0.65
N LEU A 190 -3.39 10.89 -0.17
CA LEU A 190 -3.16 12.24 0.32
C LEU A 190 -2.59 12.15 1.73
N VAL A 191 -1.47 12.84 1.99
CA VAL A 191 -0.85 12.92 3.31
C VAL A 191 -0.98 14.34 3.84
N PHE A 192 -1.63 14.48 5.00
CA PHE A 192 -2.01 15.77 5.56
C PHE A 192 -2.10 15.75 7.09
N LYS A 193 -2.24 16.93 7.70
CA LYS A 193 -2.55 17.16 9.11
C LYS A 193 -3.77 18.07 9.22
N LEU A 194 -4.45 18.02 10.35
CA LEU A 194 -5.59 18.89 10.67
C LEU A 194 -5.23 19.77 11.87
N THR A 195 -5.40 21.08 11.72
CA THR A 195 -5.12 22.09 12.76
C THR A 195 -6.28 23.07 12.82
N GLY A 196 -7.19 22.86 13.78
CA GLY A 196 -8.42 23.67 13.87
C GLY A 196 -9.30 23.54 12.62
N ALA A 197 -9.31 22.35 12.00
CA ALA A 197 -10.00 22.13 10.74
C ALA A 197 -11.52 22.28 10.87
N TYR A 198 -12.12 22.91 9.86
CA TYR A 198 -13.57 23.11 9.77
C TYR A 198 -14.03 22.98 8.31
N GLY A 199 -15.33 22.75 8.10
CA GLY A 199 -15.93 22.61 6.77
C GLY A 199 -15.76 21.23 6.12
N PHE A 200 -14.96 20.33 6.72
CA PHE A 200 -14.79 18.94 6.26
C PHE A 200 -15.60 17.91 7.07
N GLU A 201 -16.25 18.32 8.16
CA GLU A 201 -16.83 17.42 9.18
C GLU A 201 -17.94 16.49 8.64
N HIS A 202 -18.63 16.89 7.57
CA HIS A 202 -19.73 16.11 6.97
C HIS A 202 -19.76 16.13 5.43
N GLN A 203 -18.78 16.76 4.80
CA GLN A 203 -18.72 16.88 3.35
C GLN A 203 -17.64 15.95 2.81
N PRO A 204 -18.02 14.96 1.99
CA PRO A 204 -17.02 14.19 1.30
C PRO A 204 -16.33 15.04 0.23
N VAL A 205 -15.10 14.67 -0.08
CA VAL A 205 -14.33 15.21 -1.20
C VAL A 205 -14.30 14.17 -2.31
N ASP A 206 -14.38 14.62 -3.55
CA ASP A 206 -14.21 13.78 -4.71
C ASP A 206 -12.71 13.56 -4.93
N ALA A 207 -12.28 12.31 -4.98
CA ALA A 207 -10.95 11.92 -5.38
C ALA A 207 -11.00 11.32 -6.78
N ARG A 208 -10.10 11.76 -7.67
CA ARG A 208 -9.98 11.22 -9.02
C ARG A 208 -8.56 10.75 -9.29
N VAL A 209 -8.42 9.58 -9.89
CA VAL A 209 -7.15 8.99 -10.29
C VAL A 209 -7.28 8.42 -11.69
N GLY A 210 -6.38 8.81 -12.59
CA GLY A 210 -6.35 8.28 -13.95
C GLY A 210 -5.28 8.90 -14.83
N LEU A 211 -5.10 8.36 -16.04
CA LEU A 211 -4.19 8.94 -17.02
C LEU A 211 -4.78 10.23 -17.58
N VAL A 212 -3.92 11.23 -17.79
CA VAL A 212 -4.32 12.49 -18.43
C VAL A 212 -4.90 12.21 -19.82
N GLY A 213 -6.14 12.62 -20.04
CA GLY A 213 -6.87 12.41 -21.30
C GLY A 213 -7.50 11.02 -21.47
N GLY A 214 -7.39 10.14 -20.47
CA GLY A 214 -8.01 8.82 -20.44
C GLY A 214 -9.22 8.73 -19.52
N GLU A 215 -9.64 7.50 -19.23
CA GLU A 215 -10.65 7.21 -18.22
C GLU A 215 -10.11 7.52 -16.81
N THR A 216 -10.93 8.17 -15.99
CA THR A 216 -10.59 8.54 -14.62
C THR A 216 -11.50 7.81 -13.64
N SER A 217 -10.90 7.11 -12.69
CA SER A 217 -11.64 6.54 -11.56
C SER A 217 -11.98 7.68 -10.61
N THR A 218 -13.26 7.83 -10.28
CA THR A 218 -13.74 8.82 -9.32
C THR A 218 -14.29 8.10 -8.10
N ARG A 219 -13.92 8.56 -6.90
CA ARG A 219 -14.44 8.04 -5.63
C ARG A 219 -14.64 9.13 -4.60
N VAL A 220 -15.45 8.81 -3.61
CA VAL A 220 -15.87 9.73 -2.56
C VAL A 220 -15.10 9.41 -1.28
N VAL A 221 -14.34 10.39 -0.78
CA VAL A 221 -13.40 10.24 0.35
C VAL A 221 -13.77 11.24 1.46
N TYR A 222 -13.45 10.93 2.71
CA TYR A 222 -13.64 11.86 3.83
C TYR A 222 -12.28 12.30 4.37
N LEU A 223 -12.10 13.59 4.65
CA LEU A 223 -10.87 14.13 5.26
C LEU A 223 -10.95 14.28 6.79
N ASP A 224 -12.13 14.07 7.37
CA ASP A 224 -12.35 14.17 8.82
C ASP A 224 -11.97 12.87 9.56
N THR A 225 -11.06 12.99 10.54
CA THR A 225 -10.64 11.91 11.44
C THR A 225 -11.67 11.60 12.54
N GLU A 226 -12.54 12.56 12.89
CA GLU A 226 -13.46 12.45 14.04
C GLU A 226 -14.69 11.58 13.77
N ARG A 227 -14.98 11.20 12.52
CA ARG A 227 -16.04 10.22 12.22
C ARG A 227 -15.79 8.87 12.88
N GLY A 228 -14.54 8.40 12.91
CA GLY A 228 -14.17 7.14 13.56
C GLY A 228 -14.28 7.19 15.09
N ARG A 229 -14.07 8.37 15.70
CA ARG A 229 -14.21 8.58 17.15
C ARG A 229 -15.65 8.80 17.59
N ARG A 230 -16.44 9.56 16.83
CA ARG A 230 -17.87 9.82 17.13
C ARG A 230 -18.74 8.57 17.00
N GLN A 231 -18.34 7.56 16.21
CA GLN A 231 -18.99 6.25 16.22
C GLN A 231 -18.65 5.38 17.46
N ARG A 232 -17.54 5.67 18.17
CA ARG A 232 -17.15 4.93 19.40
C ARG A 232 -17.83 5.46 20.65
N PHE A 233 -18.36 6.67 20.62
CA PHE A 233 -19.16 7.22 21.72
C PHE A 233 -20.60 7.35 21.27
N GLN A 234 -21.41 6.31 21.48
CA GLN A 234 -22.84 6.50 21.66
C GLN A 234 -23.02 7.52 22.80
N ILE A 235 -23.40 8.75 22.46
CA ILE A 235 -23.85 9.72 23.43
C ILE A 235 -25.17 9.16 23.99
N VAL A 236 -25.09 8.42 25.08
CA VAL A 236 -26.25 8.12 25.91
C VAL A 236 -26.69 9.47 26.49
N PRO A 237 -27.90 9.98 26.18
CA PRO A 237 -28.36 11.22 26.78
C PRO A 237 -28.54 10.95 28.29
N ARG A 238 -27.60 11.42 29.11
CA ARG A 238 -27.83 11.52 30.54
C ARG A 238 -28.77 12.68 30.76
N LEU A 239 -30.06 12.37 30.94
CA LEU A 239 -31.09 13.32 31.38
C LEU A 239 -30.61 14.07 32.63
N PRO A 240 -30.49 15.40 32.63
CA PRO A 240 -30.64 16.18 33.85
C PRO A 240 -32.14 16.41 34.03
N GLY A 241 -32.72 15.75 35.02
CA GLY A 241 -34.13 15.95 35.37
C GLY A 241 -34.39 17.40 35.82
N LEU A 242 -35.51 17.94 35.31
CA LEU A 242 -36.35 19.04 35.84
C LEU A 242 -35.64 20.40 36.02
N PHE A 243 -36.09 21.51 35.43
CA PHE A 243 -37.41 22.11 35.58
C PHE A 243 -37.84 22.93 34.35
N PHE A 244 -39.13 22.83 34.02
CA PHE A 244 -39.83 23.58 32.98
C PHE A 244 -40.08 25.05 33.35
N ARG A 245 -40.00 25.96 32.37
CA ARG A 245 -41.11 26.89 32.07
C ARG A 245 -41.04 27.51 30.66
N ASN A 246 -41.91 26.98 29.80
CA ASN A 246 -42.72 27.60 28.74
C ASN A 246 -42.05 28.49 27.66
N ARG A 247 -41.84 27.91 26.46
CA ARG A 247 -42.57 28.32 25.26
C ARG A 247 -42.48 27.25 24.16
N ALA A 248 -43.61 27.04 23.49
CA ALA A 248 -43.86 25.98 22.52
C ALA A 248 -42.83 25.89 21.38
N PHE A 249 -42.36 24.67 21.12
CA PHE A 249 -41.91 24.26 19.79
C PHE A 249 -42.58 22.92 19.46
N GLN A 250 -43.33 22.93 18.37
CA GLN A 250 -44.02 21.78 17.81
C GLN A 250 -42.95 20.89 17.17
N VAL A 251 -42.58 19.81 17.87
CA VAL A 251 -41.63 18.82 17.35
C VAL A 251 -42.37 17.98 16.32
N TYR A 252 -42.01 18.14 15.04
CA TYR A 252 -42.24 17.10 14.05
C TYR A 252 -41.47 15.86 14.52
N GLU A 253 -42.23 14.83 14.87
CA GLU A 253 -41.74 13.52 15.29
C GLU A 253 -40.96 12.91 14.11
N THR A 254 -39.65 13.13 14.09
CA THR A 254 -38.76 12.41 13.19
C THR A 254 -38.47 11.09 13.87
N SER A 255 -39.00 10.01 13.28
CA SER A 255 -38.72 8.64 13.65
C SER A 255 -37.21 8.46 13.86
N PRO A 256 -36.77 7.72 14.89
CA PRO A 256 -35.35 7.43 15.05
C PRO A 256 -34.85 6.75 13.76
N PRO A 257 -33.65 7.08 13.26
CA PRO A 257 -33.08 6.36 12.15
C PRO A 257 -33.04 4.89 12.56
N ARG A 258 -33.72 4.05 11.78
CA ARG A 258 -33.63 2.60 11.90
C ARG A 258 -32.15 2.26 11.93
N GLU A 259 -31.75 1.39 12.87
CA GLU A 259 -30.43 0.78 12.89
C GLU A 259 -30.21 0.13 11.51
N VAL A 260 -29.50 0.85 10.65
CA VAL A 260 -29.04 0.31 9.38
C VAL A 260 -27.77 -0.44 9.71
N ASP A 261 -27.92 -1.75 9.63
CA ASP A 261 -26.90 -2.78 9.70
C ASP A 261 -25.54 -2.31 9.16
N ASN A 262 -24.51 -2.46 10.00
CA ASN A 262 -23.16 -1.92 9.87
C ASN A 262 -22.31 -2.71 8.85
N THR A 263 -22.83 -2.90 7.64
CA THR A 263 -22.23 -3.84 6.67
C THR A 263 -22.05 -3.27 5.25
N TYR A 264 -22.36 -1.99 5.03
CA TYR A 264 -22.14 -1.33 3.73
C TYR A 264 -21.76 0.14 3.91
N ASN A 265 -20.47 0.46 3.91
CA ASN A 265 -19.96 1.77 3.49
C ASN A 265 -18.47 1.62 3.17
N GLY A 266 -18.16 1.27 1.92
CA GLY A 266 -16.80 1.20 1.36
C GLY A 266 -16.12 2.56 1.21
N HIS A 267 -16.34 3.47 2.16
CA HIS A 267 -15.71 4.79 2.20
C HIS A 267 -14.42 4.69 3.01
N GLU A 268 -13.31 5.03 2.38
CA GLU A 268 -12.01 5.03 3.04
C GLU A 268 -11.91 6.22 4.00
N HIS A 269 -11.73 5.89 5.27
CA HIS A 269 -11.51 6.86 6.33
C HIS A 269 -10.02 7.19 6.47
N PRO A 270 -9.69 8.43 6.88
CA PRO A 270 -8.31 8.81 7.16
C PRO A 270 -7.70 7.94 8.27
N LYS A 271 -6.42 7.62 8.14
CA LYS A 271 -5.65 6.78 9.09
C LYS A 271 -4.42 7.55 9.55
N GLU A 272 -4.14 7.51 10.85
CA GLU A 272 -2.90 8.05 11.39
C GLU A 272 -1.71 7.16 11.01
N ARG A 273 -0.62 7.80 10.61
CA ARG A 273 0.68 7.21 10.31
C ARG A 273 1.57 7.26 11.56
N GLY A 274 2.60 6.42 11.60
CA GLY A 274 3.58 6.43 12.69
C GLY A 274 4.45 7.69 12.78
N ASP A 275 4.42 8.56 11.77
CA ASP A 275 5.13 9.84 11.69
C ASP A 275 4.26 11.03 12.15
N GLY A 276 3.06 10.78 12.67
CA GLY A 276 2.13 11.81 13.14
C GLY A 276 1.34 12.51 12.04
N TRP A 277 1.50 12.11 10.77
CA TRP A 277 0.66 12.54 9.66
C TRP A 277 -0.58 11.66 9.53
N ILE A 278 -1.60 12.17 8.85
CA ILE A 278 -2.81 11.43 8.48
C ILE A 278 -2.72 11.12 6.99
N GLU A 279 -3.07 9.91 6.59
CA GLU A 279 -3.24 9.55 5.19
C GLU A 279 -4.67 9.13 4.88
N VAL A 280 -5.12 9.45 3.68
CA VAL A 280 -6.31 8.86 3.10
C VAL A 280 -6.02 8.44 1.67
N GLU A 281 -6.50 7.27 1.28
CA GLU A 281 -6.29 6.78 -0.07
C GLU A 281 -7.25 7.53 -1.02
N LEU A 282 -6.76 7.94 -2.19
CA LEU A 282 -7.48 8.70 -3.23
C LEU A 282 -7.89 7.89 -4.45
N GLY A 283 -7.15 6.83 -4.79
CA GLY A 283 -7.52 5.91 -5.85
C GLY A 283 -6.45 4.87 -6.11
N GLU A 284 -6.77 3.97 -7.01
CA GLU A 284 -5.89 2.92 -7.49
C GLU A 284 -5.57 3.12 -8.96
N PHE A 285 -4.36 2.76 -9.36
CA PHE A 285 -3.91 2.81 -10.74
C PHE A 285 -2.99 1.62 -11.04
N TYR A 286 -3.30 0.86 -12.09
CA TYR A 286 -2.43 -0.23 -12.53
C TYR A 286 -1.56 0.23 -13.69
N TYR A 287 -0.24 0.09 -13.54
CA TYR A 287 0.71 0.35 -14.61
C TYR A 287 1.23 -0.95 -15.20
N ASP A 288 0.99 -1.19 -16.48
CA ASP A 288 1.39 -2.41 -17.20
C ASP A 288 2.78 -2.35 -17.84
N GLY A 289 3.40 -1.17 -17.90
CA GLY A 289 4.70 -0.92 -18.53
C GLY A 289 4.66 -0.58 -20.02
N ARG A 290 3.48 -0.60 -20.65
CA ARG A 290 3.29 -0.29 -22.09
C ARG A 290 2.65 1.07 -22.31
N GLN A 291 1.87 1.54 -21.34
CA GLN A 291 1.25 2.85 -21.37
C GLN A 291 2.30 3.96 -21.30
N GLU A 292 2.01 5.09 -21.94
CA GLU A 292 2.74 6.34 -21.82
C GLU A 292 1.80 7.45 -21.37
N GLY A 293 2.34 8.44 -20.65
CA GLY A 293 1.60 9.60 -20.18
C GLY A 293 1.83 9.92 -18.72
N GLU A 294 1.03 10.84 -18.21
CA GLU A 294 1.06 11.27 -16.82
C GLU A 294 -0.15 10.71 -16.09
N LEU A 295 0.09 10.14 -14.90
CA LEU A 295 -0.94 9.85 -13.93
C LEU A 295 -1.33 11.15 -13.24
N GLU A 296 -2.60 11.55 -13.35
CA GLU A 296 -3.19 12.65 -12.61
C GLU A 296 -3.95 12.09 -11.40
N VAL A 297 -3.66 12.67 -10.23
CA VAL A 297 -4.37 12.43 -8.97
C VAL A 297 -4.94 13.76 -8.53
N SER A 298 -6.23 13.81 -8.24
CA SER A 298 -6.88 15.04 -7.78
C SER A 298 -7.82 14.80 -6.61
N VAL A 299 -7.92 15.80 -5.75
CA VAL A 299 -8.86 15.86 -4.64
C VAL A 299 -9.60 17.18 -4.74
N LEU A 300 -10.91 17.13 -4.84
CA LEU A 300 -11.74 18.29 -5.12
C LEU A 300 -13.03 18.30 -4.30
N GLU A 301 -13.37 19.48 -3.80
CA GLU A 301 -14.66 19.80 -3.19
C GLU A 301 -15.04 21.19 -3.70
N VAL A 302 -15.97 21.18 -4.67
CA VAL A 302 -16.38 22.39 -5.42
C VAL A 302 -17.88 22.61 -5.38
N SER A 303 -18.65 21.60 -4.95
CA SER A 303 -20.10 21.56 -5.05
C SER A 303 -20.80 22.09 -3.80
N GLY A 304 -20.15 22.02 -2.63
CA GLY A 304 -20.78 22.40 -1.36
C GLY A 304 -20.77 23.90 -1.07
N GLY A 305 -19.87 24.67 -1.69
CA GLY A 305 -19.77 26.13 -1.51
C GLY A 305 -19.38 26.59 -0.09
N ASN A 306 -19.21 25.66 0.85
CA ASN A 306 -18.88 25.96 2.24
C ASN A 306 -17.41 26.30 2.39
N TRP A 307 -17.14 27.30 3.23
CA TRP A 307 -15.80 27.63 3.65
C TRP A 307 -15.20 26.49 4.46
N LYS A 308 -13.97 26.12 4.12
CA LYS A 308 -13.19 25.11 4.82
C LYS A 308 -11.75 25.55 4.98
N GLY A 309 -11.14 25.16 6.10
CA GLY A 309 -9.81 25.61 6.51
C GLY A 309 -9.16 24.65 7.49
N GLY A 310 -7.91 24.92 7.86
CA GLY A 310 -7.15 24.17 8.85
C GLY A 310 -6.58 22.83 8.35
N LEU A 311 -6.50 22.63 7.04
CA LEU A 311 -5.85 21.47 6.41
C LEU A 311 -4.38 21.79 6.10
N ILE A 312 -3.44 20.98 6.58
CA ILE A 312 -2.02 21.10 6.23
C ILE A 312 -1.66 19.95 5.30
N VAL A 313 -1.41 20.23 4.02
CA VAL A 313 -1.06 19.23 3.00
C VAL A 313 0.45 19.09 2.92
N GLN A 314 0.94 17.87 3.14
CA GLN A 314 2.33 17.53 2.91
C GLN A 314 2.57 17.17 1.44
N GLY A 315 1.64 16.39 0.86
CA GLY A 315 1.81 15.88 -0.49
C GLY A 315 0.89 14.71 -0.84
N ILE A 316 1.10 14.17 -2.04
CA ILE A 316 0.44 12.96 -2.53
C ILE A 316 1.48 11.84 -2.66
N GLU A 317 1.28 10.72 -1.96
CA GLU A 317 2.14 9.54 -1.97
C GLU A 317 1.56 8.45 -2.89
N ILE A 318 2.33 8.08 -3.92
CA ILE A 318 2.05 6.99 -4.86
C ILE A 318 2.91 5.80 -4.48
N ARG A 319 2.29 4.73 -3.99
CA ARG A 319 2.97 3.51 -3.51
C ARG A 319 2.29 2.23 -4.00
N PRO A 320 3.05 1.14 -4.20
CA PRO A 320 2.48 -0.16 -4.55
C PRO A 320 1.42 -0.58 -3.53
N LYS A 321 0.29 -1.10 -4.01
CA LYS A 321 -0.74 -1.66 -3.17
C LYS A 321 -0.23 -2.98 -2.59
N LYS A 322 -0.38 -3.15 -1.28
CA LYS A 322 -0.08 -4.42 -0.62
C LYS A 322 -1.16 -5.42 -1.00
N VAL A 323 -0.76 -6.55 -1.57
CA VAL A 323 -1.61 -7.70 -1.87
C VAL A 323 -1.60 -8.64 -0.68
#